data_AF-A0A6G4RGI4-F1
#
_entry.id   AF-A0A6G4RGI4-F1
#
_cell.length_a   1.000
_cell.length_b   1.000
_cell.length_c   1.000
_cell.angle_alpha   90.00
_cell.angle_beta   90.00
_cell.angle_gamma   90.00
#
_symmetry.space_group_name_H-M   'P 1'
#
loop_
_entity.id
_entity.type
_entity.pdbx_description
1 polymer ?
#
loop_
_entity_poly.entity_id
_entity_poly.type
_entity_poly.pdbx_seq_one_letter_code
_entity_poly.pdbx_strand_id
1 'polypeptide(L)' 'MTDDHNSETDPDVEHHLRKALQHLGEASEADDLRKTNAVALEDVSRTISSVLREYRHDK' A
#
# COMPACT_ATOMS: atom_id res chain seq x y z
N MET A 1 -8.17 -17.18 -28.37
CA MET A 1 -7.28 -16.04 -28.11
C MET A 1 -8.14 -14.81 -27.93
N THR A 2 -8.63 -14.61 -26.72
CA THR A 2 -9.19 -13.34 -26.23
C THR A 2 -8.93 -13.40 -24.74
N ASP A 3 -7.72 -12.95 -24.36
CA ASP A 3 -7.40 -12.61 -22.98
C ASP A 3 -8.27 -11.39 -22.65
N ASP A 4 -9.41 -11.69 -22.04
CA ASP A 4 -10.35 -10.72 -21.50
C ASP A 4 -9.67 -10.09 -20.28
N HIS A 5 -8.79 -9.11 -20.50
CA HIS A 5 -8.38 -8.17 -19.47
C HIS A 5 -9.59 -7.28 -19.14
N ASN A 6 -10.56 -7.91 -18.49
CA ASN A 6 -11.61 -7.29 -17.74
C ASN A 6 -10.91 -6.47 -16.65
N SER A 7 -10.80 -5.18 -16.91
CA SER A 7 -10.38 -4.14 -15.97
C SER A 7 -11.46 -4.02 -14.89
N GLU A 8 -11.64 -5.08 -14.10
CA GLU A 8 -12.22 -4.99 -12.78
C GLU A 8 -11.24 -4.15 -11.96
N THR A 9 -11.68 -2.98 -11.50
CA THR A 9 -11.06 -2.30 -10.37
C THR A 9 -10.95 -3.31 -9.23
N ASP A 10 -9.78 -3.92 -9.14
CA ASP A 10 -9.52 -5.17 -8.42
C ASP A 10 -9.76 -4.95 -6.92
N PRO A 11 -10.70 -5.69 -6.27
CA PRO A 11 -10.76 -5.73 -4.81
C PRO A 11 -9.42 -6.14 -4.18
N ASP A 12 -8.57 -6.80 -4.97
CA ASP A 12 -7.22 -7.20 -4.63
C ASP A 12 -6.27 -5.99 -4.46
N VAL A 13 -6.44 -4.90 -5.21
CA VAL A 13 -5.57 -3.70 -5.07
C VAL A 13 -5.75 -3.05 -3.70
N GLU A 14 -7.00 -2.85 -3.26
CA GLU A 14 -7.28 -2.28 -1.93
C GLU A 14 -6.77 -3.20 -0.81
N HIS A 15 -6.91 -4.52 -0.98
CA HIS A 15 -6.39 -5.51 -0.05
C HIS A 15 -4.86 -5.44 0.05
N HIS A 16 -4.16 -5.39 -1.08
CA HIS A 16 -2.70 -5.31 -1.13
C HIS A 16 -2.18 -4.01 -0.52
N LEU A 17 -2.83 -2.87 -0.77
CA LEU A 17 -2.44 -1.58 -0.18
C LEU A 17 -2.62 -1.59 1.35
N ARG A 18 -3.71 -2.19 1.86
CA ARG A 18 -3.90 -2.37 3.32
C ARG A 18 -2.84 -3.27 3.94
N LYS A 19 -2.50 -4.39 3.27
CA LYS A 19 -1.44 -5.31 3.73
C LYS A 19 -0.07 -4.65 3.73
N ALA A 20 0.22 -3.81 2.74
CA ALA A 20 1.45 -3.03 2.70
C ALA A 20 1.56 -2.07 3.89
N LEU A 21 0.48 -1.34 4.24
CA LEU A 21 0.46 -0.50 5.45
C LEU A 21 0.70 -1.29 6.74
N GLN A 22 0.09 -2.48 6.86
CA GLN A 22 0.31 -3.36 8.01
C GLN A 22 1.78 -3.76 8.14
N HIS A 23 2.40 -4.25 7.06
CA HIS A 23 3.80 -4.67 7.08
C HIS A 23 4.75 -3.49 7.37
N LEU A 24 4.43 -2.27 6.91
CA LEU A 24 5.22 -1.07 7.24
C LEU A 24 5.14 -0.72 8.73
N GLY A 25 3.97 -0.89 9.36
CA GLY A 25 3.81 -0.71 10.81
C GLY A 25 4.62 -1.75 11.59
N GLU A 26 4.49 -3.03 11.23
CA GLU A 26 5.27 -4.12 11.85
C GLU A 26 6.78 -3.92 11.69
N ALA A 27 7.20 -3.44 10.51
CA ALA A 27 8.59 -3.08 10.24
C ALA A 27 9.05 -1.91 11.13
N SER A 28 8.23 -0.87 11.28
CA SER A 28 8.56 0.31 12.12
C SER A 28 8.72 -0.03 13.61
N GLU A 29 7.99 -1.03 14.09
CA GLU A 29 8.06 -1.51 15.48
C GLU A 29 9.21 -2.51 15.72
N ALA A 30 9.82 -3.03 14.66
CA ALA A 30 10.99 -3.90 14.76
C ALA A 30 12.25 -3.05 15.04
N ASP A 31 12.90 -3.33 16.17
CA ASP A 31 14.07 -2.61 16.74
C ASP A 31 15.29 -2.48 15.78
N ASP A 32 15.29 -3.21 14.66
CA ASP A 32 16.37 -3.26 13.68
C ASP A 32 16.39 -2.09 12.68
N LEU A 33 15.31 -1.31 12.56
CA LEU A 33 15.23 -0.23 11.57
C LEU A 33 15.75 1.09 12.12
N ARG A 34 17.08 1.24 12.11
CA ARG A 34 17.76 2.52 12.40
C ARG A 34 17.13 3.69 11.64
N LYS A 35 17.09 4.86 12.30
CA LYS A 35 16.53 6.19 11.90
C LYS A 35 16.34 6.50 10.40
N THR A 36 17.25 6.07 9.53
CA THR A 36 17.14 6.29 8.06
C THR A 36 15.98 5.52 7.44
N ASN A 37 15.67 4.31 7.92
CA ASN A 37 14.57 3.51 7.38
C ASN A 37 13.20 3.96 7.90
N ALA A 38 13.12 4.52 9.11
CA ALA A 38 11.85 5.01 9.68
C ALA A 38 11.21 6.12 8.83
N VAL A 39 12.01 7.08 8.35
CA VAL A 39 11.55 8.15 7.46
C VAL A 39 11.05 7.57 6.12
N ALA A 40 11.77 6.59 5.57
CA ALA A 40 11.35 5.91 4.35
C ALA A 40 10.03 5.14 4.53
N LEU A 41 9.81 4.48 5.67
CA LEU A 41 8.54 3.81 5.98
C LEU A 41 7.38 4.80 6.08
N GLU A 42 7.61 5.98 6.68
CA GLU A 42 6.60 7.03 6.78
C GLU A 42 6.18 7.55 5.40
N ASP A 43 7.15 7.84 4.52
CA ASP A 43 6.90 8.32 3.17
C ASP A 43 6.15 7.28 2.32
N VAL A 44 6.52 6.00 2.44
CA VAL A 44 5.82 4.91 1.76
C VAL A 44 4.40 4.75 2.30
N SER A 45 4.20 4.82 3.61
CA SER A 45 2.88 4.75 4.25
C SER A 45 1.95 5.88 3.79
N ARG A 46 2.49 7.10 3.69
CA ARG A 46 1.78 8.27 3.17
C ARG A 46 1.36 8.07 1.72
N THR A 47 2.26 7.55 0.88
CA THR A 47 1.99 7.31 -0.54
C THR A 47 0.88 6.27 -0.71
N ILE A 48 0.96 5.14 -0.02
CA ILE A 48 -0.06 4.08 -0.07
C ILE A 48 -1.42 4.59 0.42
N SER A 49 -1.42 5.42 1.47
CA SER A 49 -2.64 6.06 1.98
C SER A 49 -3.27 7.03 0.97
N SER A 50 -2.47 7.75 0.18
CA SER A 50 -3.00 8.61 -0.90
C SER A 50 -3.60 7.77 -2.03
N VAL A 51 -2.89 6.74 -2.48
CA VAL A 51 -3.38 5.82 -3.52
C VAL A 51 -4.70 5.16 -3.07
N LEU A 52 -4.80 4.70 -1.82
CA LEU A 52 -6.04 4.17 -1.26
C LEU A 52 -7.18 5.20 -1.27
N ARG A 53 -6.88 6.46 -0.97
CA ARG A 53 -7.89 7.54 -0.96
C ARG A 53 -8.38 7.84 -2.37
N GLU A 54 -7.48 7.91 -3.34
CA GLU A 54 -7.77 8.12 -4.76
C GLU A 54 -8.57 6.95 -5.34
N TYR A 55 -8.16 5.71 -5.06
CA TYR A 55 -8.87 4.50 -5.48
C TYR A 55 -10.30 4.42 -4.94
N ARG A 56 -10.55 4.89 -3.70
CA ARG A 56 -11.92 4.99 -3.15
C ARG A 56 -12.76 6.10 -3.77
N HIS A 57 -12.14 7.09 -4.40
CA HIS A 57 -12.80 8.28 -4.94
C HIS A 57 -13.02 8.17 -6.47
N ASP A 58 -12.32 7.27 -7.14
CA ASP A 58 -12.51 6.86 -8.54
C ASP A 58 -13.59 5.76 -8.72
N LYS A 59 -14.29 5.37 -7.63
CA LYS A 59 -15.48 4.52 -7.63
C LYS A 59 -16.74 5.32 -7.35
#